data_AF-A0A7S2V4R9-F1
#
_entry.id   AF-A0A7S2V4R9-F1
#
_cell.length_a   1.000
_cell.length_b   1.000
_cell.length_c   1.000
_cell.angle_alpha   90.00
_cell.angle_beta   90.00
_cell.angle_gamma   90.00
#
_symmetry.space_group_name_H-M   'P 1'
#
loop_
_entity.id
_entity.type
_entity.pdbx_description
1 polymer ?
#
loop_
_entity_poly.entity_id
_entity_poly.type
_entity_poly.pdbx_seq_one_letter_code
_entity_poly.pdbx_strand_id
1 'polypeptide(L)'
;RSKMECSAQPTSLHKDSAPLLLNFDINKTLIISDVGAGVDSSSMINSILSECSWGKINFASLDFELLSEAPSSSPPGKVVEDLSEAALRPKGNEPYSAWLTYNEFLEDVKQVAYKLKKTLKKTFTCPGQVGEKFREFYVKFEEALKLPPEVLKDNPIDRLPEVLQSGSHFILPSFFRLLIHLQETGREFHLVFRTFGEDIPKIAGEFNAFCEGAHPLYPGVAMDGSAGGPDRRLLLPLHSGCFYRDGPGSEGVHLTLVNPTHQVLELHHGLQNVSRVIQERARTSTLALRDHYPWWRAQGESDQSGKVLVVGQGPTPASPTPPSPPAAGSEAWRTVFFDDNVERRRAH
;
A
#
# COMPACT_ATOMS: atom_id res chain seq x y z
N ARG A 1 -23.37 -5.78 34.82
CA ARG A 1 -23.83 -4.45 35.26
C ARG A 1 -22.66 -3.50 34.98
N SER A 2 -22.69 -2.50 34.10
CA SER A 2 -23.76 -1.70 33.50
C SER A 2 -23.79 -1.84 31.96
N LYS A 3 -25.00 -1.73 31.40
CA LYS A 3 -25.22 -1.42 29.99
C LYS A 3 -24.90 0.06 29.78
N MET A 4 -23.95 0.38 28.92
CA MET A 4 -23.89 1.69 28.25
C MET A 4 -24.52 1.50 26.88
N GLU A 5 -25.84 1.72 26.80
CA GLU A 5 -26.52 1.93 25.52
C GLU A 5 -26.12 3.33 25.04
N CYS A 6 -25.10 3.42 24.19
CA CYS A 6 -24.80 4.62 23.44
C CYS A 6 -25.65 4.62 22.17
N SER A 7 -26.88 5.13 22.30
CA SER A 7 -27.74 5.48 21.17
C SER A 7 -27.22 6.77 20.54
N ALA A 8 -26.16 6.66 19.74
CA ALA A 8 -25.83 7.67 18.74
C ALA A 8 -26.46 7.22 17.42
N GLN A 9 -27.53 7.91 16.99
CA GLN A 9 -27.99 7.78 15.61
C GLN A 9 -26.83 8.22 14.68
N PRO A 10 -26.49 7.45 13.63
CA PRO A 10 -25.45 7.86 12.70
C PRO A 10 -25.91 9.14 12.00
N THR A 11 -25.23 10.25 12.31
CA THR A 11 -25.41 11.51 11.59
C THR A 11 -25.02 11.29 10.14
N SER A 12 -25.98 11.47 9.23
CA SER A 12 -25.90 11.19 7.79
C SER A 12 -25.00 12.16 7.01
N LEU A 13 -23.85 12.55 7.57
CA LEU A 13 -22.98 13.62 7.04
C LEU A 13 -22.32 13.27 5.69
N HIS A 14 -22.40 12.02 5.21
CA HIS A 14 -21.61 11.55 4.07
C HIS A 14 -22.39 10.92 2.92
N LYS A 15 -23.73 10.89 2.98
CA LYS A 15 -24.54 10.25 1.93
C LYS A 15 -24.47 10.98 0.57
N ASP A 16 -24.13 12.28 0.59
CA ASP A 16 -23.99 13.12 -0.62
C ASP A 16 -22.54 13.26 -1.10
N SER A 17 -21.62 12.44 -0.58
CA SER A 17 -20.20 12.55 -0.92
C SER A 17 -19.79 11.47 -1.91
N ALA A 18 -19.06 11.88 -2.95
CA ALA A 18 -18.45 11.03 -3.98
C ALA A 18 -17.94 9.66 -3.44
N PRO A 19 -18.29 8.52 -4.07
CA PRO A 19 -17.79 7.20 -3.69
C PRO A 19 -16.25 7.17 -3.62
N LEU A 20 -15.71 6.46 -2.62
CA LEU A 20 -14.26 6.26 -2.51
C LEU A 20 -13.82 5.03 -3.31
N LEU A 21 -12.81 5.16 -4.17
CA LEU A 21 -12.10 4.03 -4.74
C LEU A 21 -10.74 3.90 -4.06
N LEU A 22 -10.60 2.93 -3.16
CA LEU A 22 -9.40 2.71 -2.38
C LEU A 22 -8.53 1.65 -3.05
N ASN A 23 -7.39 2.07 -3.58
CA ASN A 23 -6.38 1.20 -4.14
C ASN A 23 -5.32 0.91 -3.08
N PHE A 24 -5.10 -0.34 -2.73
CA PHE A 24 -4.09 -0.76 -1.77
C PHE A 24 -3.00 -1.53 -2.47
N ASP A 25 -1.76 -1.04 -2.40
CA ASP A 25 -0.63 -1.96 -2.45
C ASP A 25 -0.77 -3.00 -1.33
N ILE A 26 -0.50 -4.25 -1.65
CA ILE A 26 -0.43 -5.31 -0.65
C ILE A 26 0.87 -5.21 0.14
N ASN A 27 2.02 -5.16 -0.54
CA ASN A 27 3.32 -5.29 0.12
C ASN A 27 3.65 -4.01 0.90
N LYS A 28 4.20 -4.16 2.11
CA LYS A 28 4.55 -3.07 3.07
C LYS A 28 3.40 -2.12 3.47
N THR A 29 2.22 -2.25 2.87
CA THR A 29 1.03 -1.44 3.16
C THR A 29 -0.05 -2.26 3.88
N LEU A 30 -0.38 -3.45 3.37
CA LEU A 30 -1.31 -4.37 4.03
C LEU A 30 -0.61 -5.48 4.79
N ILE A 31 0.53 -5.96 4.26
CA ILE A 31 1.32 -7.03 4.87
C ILE A 31 2.75 -6.56 5.09
N ILE A 32 3.33 -6.90 6.25
CA ILE A 32 4.74 -6.61 6.58
C ILE A 32 5.57 -7.84 6.26
N SER A 33 5.55 -8.26 5.01
CA SER A 33 6.42 -9.32 4.45
C SER A 33 6.39 -9.23 2.93
N ASP A 34 7.36 -9.86 2.26
CA ASP A 34 7.35 -10.02 0.81
C ASP A 34 7.95 -11.40 0.48
N VAL A 35 7.07 -12.37 0.26
CA VAL A 35 7.47 -13.74 -0.07
C VAL A 35 8.15 -13.79 -1.44
N GLY A 36 7.67 -13.00 -2.41
CA GLY A 36 8.24 -12.92 -3.76
C GLY A 36 9.68 -12.43 -3.77
N ALA A 37 10.03 -11.52 -2.86
CA ALA A 37 11.39 -11.02 -2.69
C ALA A 37 12.22 -11.76 -1.63
N GLY A 38 11.68 -12.80 -0.97
CA GLY A 38 12.34 -13.53 0.11
C GLY A 38 12.65 -12.64 1.32
N VAL A 39 11.67 -11.84 1.75
CA VAL A 39 11.75 -10.93 2.89
C VAL A 39 10.69 -11.33 3.90
N ASP A 40 11.14 -11.85 5.04
CA ASP A 40 10.27 -12.10 6.20
C ASP A 40 9.94 -10.81 6.95
N SER A 41 9.01 -10.89 7.90
CA SER A 41 8.54 -9.73 8.64
C SER A 41 9.64 -9.04 9.45
N SER A 42 10.52 -9.82 10.08
CA SER A 42 11.70 -9.31 10.82
C SER A 42 12.62 -8.49 9.91
N SER A 43 12.95 -9.01 8.73
CA SER A 43 13.73 -8.29 7.72
C SER A 43 13.01 -7.02 7.23
N MET A 44 11.69 -7.10 7.06
CA MET A 44 10.87 -5.99 6.57
C MET A 44 10.83 -4.83 7.56
N ILE A 45 10.68 -5.11 8.86
CA ILE A 45 10.68 -4.08 9.92
C ILE A 45 12.00 -3.29 9.89
N ASN A 46 13.15 -3.96 9.80
CA ASN A 46 14.43 -3.27 9.68
C ASN A 46 14.50 -2.39 8.42
N SER A 47 13.98 -2.89 7.28
CA SER A 47 13.90 -2.10 6.05
C SER A 47 13.06 -0.83 6.25
N ILE A 48 11.88 -0.95 6.85
CA ILE A 48 10.99 0.19 7.12
C ILE A 48 11.66 1.19 8.06
N LEU A 49 12.34 0.71 9.10
CA LEU A 49 13.07 1.59 10.02
C LEU A 49 14.20 2.33 9.30
N SER A 50 14.89 1.67 8.37
CA SER A 50 15.93 2.32 7.55
C SER A 50 15.39 3.43 6.63
N GLU A 51 14.14 3.29 6.18
CA GLU A 51 13.42 4.24 5.33
C GLU A 51 12.83 5.40 6.17
N CYS A 52 12.62 5.18 7.48
CA CYS A 52 12.09 6.18 8.41
C CYS A 52 13.18 6.85 9.28
N SER A 53 14.47 6.63 9.02
CA SER A 53 15.57 7.10 9.86
C SER A 53 16.36 8.22 9.21
N TRP A 54 16.37 9.40 9.83
CA TRP A 54 16.87 10.63 9.21
C TRP A 54 18.22 11.04 9.75
N GLY A 55 19.10 11.47 8.85
CA GLY A 55 20.46 11.86 9.17
C GLY A 55 21.06 12.80 8.13
N LYS A 56 22.38 12.94 8.18
CA LYS A 56 23.18 13.73 7.23
C LYS A 56 24.40 12.96 6.76
N ILE A 57 25.03 13.46 5.71
CA ILE A 57 26.35 12.98 5.29
C ILE A 57 27.39 13.71 6.13
N ASN A 58 28.27 12.96 6.79
CA ASN A 58 29.50 13.52 7.34
C ASN A 58 30.48 13.73 6.19
N PHE A 59 30.77 14.97 5.82
CA PHE A 59 31.63 15.27 4.67
C PHE A 59 33.11 14.88 4.86
N ALA A 60 33.56 14.67 6.10
CA ALA A 60 34.93 14.24 6.36
C ALA A 60 35.10 12.72 6.15
N SER A 61 34.14 11.92 6.60
CA SER A 61 34.18 10.45 6.46
C SER A 61 33.43 9.91 5.23
N LEU A 62 32.54 10.72 4.65
CA LEU A 62 31.57 10.32 3.62
C LEU A 62 30.63 9.18 4.08
N ASP A 63 30.35 9.13 5.38
CA ASP A 63 29.42 8.20 6.00
C ASP A 63 28.14 8.89 6.45
N PHE A 64 27.11 8.09 6.71
CA PHE A 64 25.83 8.56 7.23
C PHE A 64 25.89 8.75 8.74
N GLU A 65 25.49 9.92 9.19
CA GLU A 65 25.32 10.26 10.59
C GLU A 65 23.83 10.31 10.93
N LEU A 66 23.37 9.35 11.75
CA LEU A 66 21.97 9.24 12.15
C LEU A 66 21.63 10.26 13.24
N LEU A 67 20.85 11.28 12.89
CA LEU A 67 20.55 12.41 13.78
C LEU A 67 19.11 12.43 14.32
N SER A 68 18.16 11.71 13.73
CA SER A 68 16.81 11.66 14.30
C SER A 68 16.82 10.91 15.63
N GLU A 69 15.98 11.35 16.58
CA GLU A 69 15.81 10.70 17.88
C GLU A 69 14.82 9.53 17.83
N ALA A 70 13.97 9.49 16.80
CA ALA A 70 13.04 8.41 16.54
C ALA A 70 12.85 8.20 15.03
N PRO A 71 12.41 7.01 14.61
CA PRO A 71 11.92 6.80 13.25
C PRO A 71 10.68 7.64 12.96
N SER A 72 10.58 8.20 11.75
CA SER A 72 9.45 9.02 11.31
C SER A 72 9.30 8.94 9.78
N SER A 73 8.07 8.91 9.29
CA SER A 73 7.77 9.03 7.85
C SER A 73 7.99 10.46 7.30
N SER A 74 8.27 11.42 8.19
CA SER A 74 8.54 12.82 7.86
C SER A 74 9.87 13.28 8.45
N PRO A 75 10.64 14.12 7.74
CA PRO A 75 11.90 14.64 8.21
C PRO A 75 11.69 15.55 9.42
N PRO A 76 12.67 15.60 10.33
CA PRO A 76 12.65 16.47 11.50
C PRO A 76 12.88 17.94 11.11
N GLY A 77 11.78 18.68 10.86
CA GLY A 77 11.76 20.15 10.83
C GLY A 77 12.33 20.84 9.58
N LYS A 78 12.10 22.16 9.46
CA LYS A 78 12.36 22.98 8.25
C LYS A 78 13.81 22.89 7.77
N VAL A 79 13.96 22.76 6.46
CA VAL A 79 15.19 22.88 5.68
C VAL A 79 16.06 24.00 6.26
N VAL A 80 17.26 23.64 6.73
CA VAL A 80 18.28 24.62 7.11
C VAL A 80 18.80 25.20 5.80
N GLU A 81 18.52 26.48 5.53
CA GLU A 81 18.96 27.26 4.37
C GLU A 81 20.48 27.55 4.35
N ASP A 82 21.27 26.85 5.15
CA ASP A 82 22.70 27.14 5.30
C ASP A 82 23.52 25.86 5.10
N LEU A 83 23.62 25.43 3.85
CA LEU A 83 24.71 24.57 3.39
C LEU A 83 25.39 25.25 2.21
N SER A 84 26.53 25.88 2.50
CA SER A 84 27.43 26.50 1.53
C SER A 84 27.77 25.55 0.36
N GLU A 85 27.19 25.87 -0.80
CA GLU A 85 27.66 25.82 -2.21
C GLU A 85 28.54 24.69 -2.79
N ALA A 86 28.83 23.57 -2.11
CA ALA A 86 29.65 22.51 -2.74
C ALA A 86 29.13 21.06 -2.56
N ALA A 87 27.84 20.88 -2.29
CA ALA A 87 27.27 19.53 -2.16
C ALA A 87 27.05 18.86 -3.54
N LEU A 88 27.56 17.63 -3.64
CA LEU A 88 27.37 16.67 -4.73
C LEU A 88 25.97 16.77 -5.34
N ARG A 89 25.91 17.15 -6.62
CA ARG A 89 24.68 17.21 -7.42
C ARG A 89 24.49 15.86 -8.14
N PRO A 90 23.44 15.08 -7.84
CA PRO A 90 23.00 14.04 -8.78
C PRO A 90 22.45 14.70 -10.05
N LYS A 91 22.41 13.96 -11.16
CA LYS A 91 21.84 14.43 -12.43
C LYS A 91 20.36 14.79 -12.23
N GLY A 92 20.05 16.08 -12.15
CA GLY A 92 18.68 16.62 -12.15
C GLY A 92 18.34 17.43 -10.90
N ASN A 93 18.93 18.63 -10.79
CA ASN A 93 18.49 19.82 -10.06
C ASN A 93 17.61 19.63 -8.81
N GLU A 94 18.23 19.49 -7.63
CA GLU A 94 18.06 20.33 -6.41
C GLU A 94 19.20 19.97 -5.42
N PRO A 95 19.71 20.90 -4.61
CA PRO A 95 20.65 20.55 -3.53
C PRO A 95 19.96 19.57 -2.58
N TYR A 96 20.66 18.53 -2.12
CA TYR A 96 20.15 17.69 -1.04
C TYR A 96 19.72 18.60 0.10
N SER A 97 18.41 18.65 0.36
CA SER A 97 17.89 19.09 1.65
C SER A 97 18.75 18.46 2.72
N ALA A 98 19.19 19.23 3.71
CA ALA A 98 20.18 18.80 4.71
C ALA A 98 19.84 17.48 5.43
N TRP A 99 18.61 16.96 5.28
CA TRP A 99 18.15 15.67 5.77
C TRP A 99 17.97 14.68 4.63
N LEU A 100 18.47 13.47 4.84
CA LEU A 100 18.19 12.29 4.03
C LEU A 100 17.95 11.09 4.94
N THR A 101 17.21 10.12 4.44
CA THR A 101 17.02 8.83 5.10
C THR A 101 18.25 7.95 4.90
N TYR A 102 18.41 6.91 5.73
CA TYR A 102 19.47 5.94 5.51
C TYR A 102 19.30 5.20 4.17
N ASN A 103 18.05 4.95 3.73
CA ASN A 103 17.79 4.38 2.42
C ASN A 103 18.30 5.28 1.27
N GLU A 104 17.91 6.56 1.28
CA GLU A 104 18.37 7.54 0.28
C GLU A 104 19.90 7.67 0.28
N PHE A 105 20.55 7.60 1.45
CA PHE A 105 22.01 7.60 1.53
C PHE A 105 22.64 6.40 0.82
N LEU A 106 22.12 5.19 1.07
CA LEU A 106 22.64 3.98 0.45
C LEU A 106 22.45 3.99 -1.08
N GLU A 107 21.31 4.50 -1.55
CA GLU A 107 20.93 4.50 -2.96
C GLU A 107 21.57 5.63 -3.75
N ASP A 108 21.38 6.88 -3.31
CA ASP A 108 21.64 8.04 -4.16
C ASP A 108 23.02 8.65 -3.91
N VAL A 109 23.54 8.50 -2.70
CA VAL A 109 24.84 9.05 -2.28
C VAL A 109 25.94 8.01 -2.43
N LYS A 110 25.80 6.89 -1.72
CA LYS A 110 26.82 5.84 -1.66
C LYS A 110 26.74 4.88 -2.84
N GLN A 111 25.58 4.81 -3.51
CA GLN A 111 25.32 3.92 -4.65
C GLN A 111 25.73 2.48 -4.36
N VAL A 112 25.34 2.00 -3.18
CA VAL A 112 25.70 0.66 -2.70
C VAL A 112 25.10 -0.39 -3.62
N ALA A 113 25.92 -1.36 -4.00
CA ALA A 113 25.47 -2.48 -4.81
C ALA A 113 24.22 -3.17 -4.21
N TYR A 114 23.25 -3.49 -5.07
CA TYR A 114 21.92 -3.96 -4.68
C TYR A 114 21.91 -5.02 -3.58
N LYS A 115 22.76 -6.06 -3.69
CA LYS A 115 22.84 -7.14 -2.69
C LYS A 115 23.28 -6.64 -1.32
N LEU A 116 24.30 -5.78 -1.27
CA LEU A 116 24.81 -5.23 -0.02
C LEU A 116 23.80 -4.25 0.60
N LYS A 117 23.14 -3.43 -0.23
CA LYS A 117 22.05 -2.55 0.22
C LYS A 117 20.95 -3.36 0.91
N LYS A 118 20.49 -4.45 0.31
CA LYS A 118 19.47 -5.34 0.88
C LYS A 118 19.92 -5.89 2.24
N THR A 119 21.17 -6.35 2.36
CA THR A 119 21.72 -6.83 3.64
C THR A 119 21.71 -5.73 4.70
N LEU A 120 22.26 -4.55 4.41
CA LEU A 120 22.32 -3.43 5.35
C LEU A 120 20.92 -3.01 5.83
N LYS A 121 19.94 -2.93 4.92
CA LYS A 121 18.55 -2.63 5.27
C LYS A 121 17.93 -3.70 6.14
N LYS A 122 18.17 -4.99 5.87
CA LYS A 122 17.65 -6.11 6.68
C LYS A 122 18.23 -6.19 8.08
N THR A 123 19.43 -5.64 8.30
CA THR A 123 20.12 -5.66 9.59
C THR A 123 20.23 -4.28 10.24
N PHE A 124 19.48 -3.29 9.77
CA PHE A 124 19.67 -1.88 10.11
C PHE A 124 19.79 -1.58 11.61
N THR A 125 19.02 -2.27 12.46
CA THR A 125 19.03 -2.10 13.93
C THR A 125 19.90 -3.10 14.69
N CYS A 126 20.62 -3.98 14.01
CA CYS A 126 21.50 -4.95 14.67
C CYS A 126 22.69 -4.25 15.36
N PRO A 127 23.32 -4.88 16.37
CA PRO A 127 24.50 -4.33 17.03
C PRO A 127 25.61 -3.97 16.04
N GLY A 128 26.20 -2.79 16.20
CA GLY A 128 27.23 -2.23 15.32
C GLY A 128 26.72 -1.62 14.02
N GLN A 129 25.39 -1.57 13.80
CA GLN A 129 24.80 -0.93 12.62
C GLN A 129 24.34 0.49 12.93
N VAL A 130 24.20 1.30 11.88
CA VAL A 130 23.84 2.72 11.97
C VAL A 130 22.55 2.96 12.77
N GLY A 131 21.58 2.06 12.64
CA GLY A 131 20.27 2.13 13.30
C GLY A 131 20.20 1.45 14.65
N GLU A 132 21.32 1.00 15.25
CA GLU A 132 21.31 0.24 16.51
C GLU A 132 20.50 0.93 17.62
N LYS A 133 20.58 2.26 17.72
CA LYS A 133 19.82 3.05 18.70
C LYS A 133 18.29 2.91 18.56
N PHE A 134 17.80 2.48 17.40
CA PHE A 134 16.37 2.24 17.13
C PHE A 134 15.94 0.78 17.32
N ARG A 135 16.80 -0.07 17.90
CA ARG A 135 16.45 -1.46 18.20
C ARG A 135 15.21 -1.60 19.08
N GLU A 136 14.95 -0.64 19.98
CA GLU A 136 13.72 -0.66 20.78
C GLU A 136 12.45 -0.49 19.94
N PHE A 137 12.48 0.26 18.83
CA PHE A 137 11.35 0.42 17.92
C PHE A 137 11.12 -0.86 17.11
N TYR A 138 12.21 -1.52 16.69
CA TYR A 138 12.15 -2.83 16.06
C TYR A 138 11.40 -3.84 16.94
N VAL A 139 11.78 -3.94 18.23
CA VAL A 139 11.12 -4.86 19.18
C VAL A 139 9.65 -4.48 19.37
N LYS A 140 9.34 -3.19 19.52
CA LYS A 140 7.95 -2.71 19.61
C LYS A 140 7.12 -3.11 18.39
N PHE A 141 7.69 -3.06 17.18
CA PHE A 141 7.00 -3.44 15.95
C PHE A 141 6.81 -4.95 15.84
N GLU A 142 7.81 -5.76 16.19
CA GLU A 142 7.64 -7.22 16.25
C GLU A 142 6.55 -7.63 17.24
N GLU A 143 6.53 -7.06 18.44
CA GLU A 143 5.48 -7.35 19.43
C GLU A 143 4.10 -6.90 18.92
N ALA A 144 4.00 -5.75 18.25
CA ALA A 144 2.74 -5.26 17.70
C ALA A 144 2.19 -6.10 16.54
N LEU A 145 3.04 -6.89 15.86
CA LEU A 145 2.63 -7.82 14.81
C LEU A 145 2.10 -9.14 15.36
N LYS A 146 2.39 -9.50 16.62
CA LYS A 146 1.89 -10.75 17.21
C LYS A 146 0.38 -10.72 17.40
N LEU A 147 -0.24 -11.88 17.27
CA LEU A 147 -1.65 -12.04 17.59
C LEU A 147 -1.87 -11.84 19.10
N PRO A 148 -3.01 -11.22 19.51
CA PRO A 148 -3.34 -11.08 20.91
C PRO A 148 -3.41 -12.43 21.63
N PRO A 149 -2.85 -12.58 22.85
CA PRO A 149 -2.88 -13.84 23.60
C PRO A 149 -4.28 -14.41 23.82
N GLU A 150 -5.29 -13.55 23.91
CA GLU A 150 -6.70 -13.90 24.10
C GLU A 150 -7.24 -14.68 22.90
N VAL A 151 -6.86 -14.26 21.68
CA VAL A 151 -7.25 -14.93 20.44
C VAL A 151 -6.64 -16.33 20.39
N LEU A 152 -5.38 -16.47 20.80
CA LEU A 152 -4.66 -17.75 20.82
C LEU A 152 -5.17 -18.71 21.91
N LYS A 153 -5.72 -18.16 23.00
CA LYS A 153 -6.33 -18.95 24.08
C LYS A 153 -7.63 -19.60 23.61
N ASP A 154 -8.46 -18.84 22.90
CA ASP A 154 -9.76 -19.31 22.42
C ASP A 154 -9.62 -20.11 21.10
N ASN A 155 -8.55 -19.85 20.34
CA ASN A 155 -8.26 -20.50 19.06
C ASN A 155 -6.80 -20.99 19.05
N PRO A 156 -6.57 -22.27 19.38
CA PRO A 156 -5.27 -22.89 19.22
C PRO A 156 -4.67 -22.63 17.83
N ILE A 157 -3.36 -22.42 17.76
CA ILE A 157 -2.68 -21.93 16.55
C ILE A 157 -2.89 -22.83 15.33
N ASP A 158 -2.99 -24.14 15.53
CA ASP A 158 -3.23 -25.17 14.51
C ASP A 158 -4.65 -25.13 13.92
N ARG A 159 -5.57 -24.43 14.59
CA ARG A 159 -6.96 -24.23 14.14
C ARG A 159 -7.18 -22.88 13.48
N LEU A 160 -6.19 -21.99 13.50
CA LEU A 160 -6.27 -20.72 12.81
C LEU A 160 -6.13 -20.93 11.28
N PRO A 161 -6.68 -20.01 10.46
CA PRO A 161 -6.37 -19.94 9.03
C PRO A 161 -4.85 -19.96 8.80
N GLU A 162 -4.39 -20.63 7.74
CA GLU A 162 -2.96 -20.86 7.44
C GLU A 162 -2.10 -19.60 7.62
N VAL A 163 -2.58 -18.48 7.11
CA VAL A 163 -1.88 -17.18 7.15
C VAL A 163 -1.66 -16.63 8.57
N LEU A 164 -2.46 -17.05 9.54
CA LEU A 164 -2.38 -16.66 10.95
C LEU A 164 -1.64 -17.68 11.83
N GLN A 165 -1.28 -18.85 11.30
CA GLN A 165 -0.61 -19.92 12.07
C GLN A 165 0.83 -19.57 12.47
N SER A 166 1.39 -18.49 11.95
CA SER A 166 2.66 -17.92 12.43
C SER A 166 2.55 -17.28 13.82
N GLY A 167 1.32 -17.10 14.34
CA GLY A 167 1.08 -16.37 15.58
C GLY A 167 1.21 -14.86 15.41
N SER A 168 1.26 -14.36 14.17
CA SER A 168 1.31 -12.94 13.83
C SER A 168 0.17 -12.56 12.89
N HIS A 169 -0.18 -11.28 12.88
CA HIS A 169 -1.07 -10.69 11.88
C HIS A 169 -0.49 -10.89 10.47
N PHE A 170 -1.30 -11.39 9.54
CA PHE A 170 -0.94 -11.40 8.12
C PHE A 170 -1.33 -10.07 7.48
N ILE A 171 -2.63 -9.74 7.43
CA ILE A 171 -3.11 -8.39 7.13
C ILE A 171 -3.08 -7.50 8.38
N LEU A 172 -2.56 -6.29 8.23
CA LEU A 172 -2.44 -5.32 9.31
C LEU A 172 -3.82 -4.91 9.88
N PRO A 173 -3.97 -4.85 11.22
CA PRO A 173 -5.22 -4.45 11.87
C PRO A 173 -5.76 -3.07 11.47
N SER A 174 -4.88 -2.15 11.06
CA SER A 174 -5.25 -0.81 10.60
C SER A 174 -6.17 -0.85 9.38
N PHE A 175 -5.97 -1.80 8.47
CA PHE A 175 -6.82 -1.99 7.30
C PHE A 175 -8.24 -2.39 7.70
N PHE A 176 -8.40 -3.42 8.52
CA PHE A 176 -9.72 -3.86 8.98
C PHE A 176 -10.44 -2.78 9.79
N ARG A 177 -9.72 -2.06 10.65
CA ARG A 177 -10.27 -0.92 11.41
C ARG A 177 -10.76 0.20 10.50
N LEU A 178 -10.04 0.50 9.41
CA LEU A 178 -10.50 1.45 8.40
C LEU A 178 -11.81 1.00 7.77
N LEU A 179 -11.92 -0.27 7.37
CA LEU A 179 -13.15 -0.79 6.74
C LEU A 179 -14.34 -0.75 7.70
N ILE A 180 -14.13 -1.16 8.96
CA ILE A 180 -15.15 -1.08 10.01
C ILE A 180 -15.62 0.36 10.16
N HIS A 181 -14.69 1.31 10.28
CA HIS A 181 -15.02 2.71 10.41
C HIS A 181 -15.81 3.25 9.21
N LEU A 182 -15.42 2.90 7.98
CA LEU A 182 -16.14 3.32 6.78
C LEU A 182 -17.55 2.73 6.73
N GLN A 183 -17.73 1.47 7.14
CA GLN A 183 -19.05 0.83 7.23
C GLN A 183 -19.94 1.48 8.31
N GLU A 184 -19.41 1.67 9.52
CA GLU A 184 -20.14 2.27 10.65
C GLU A 184 -20.56 3.72 10.38
N THR A 185 -19.74 4.46 9.63
CA THR A 185 -20.04 5.84 9.22
C THR A 185 -20.91 5.92 7.97
N GLY A 186 -21.30 4.79 7.38
CA GLY A 186 -22.09 4.74 6.16
C GLY A 186 -21.40 5.41 4.96
N ARG A 187 -20.06 5.46 4.96
CA ARG A 187 -19.29 6.02 3.86
C ARG A 187 -19.28 5.03 2.70
N GLU A 188 -19.66 5.46 1.51
CA GLU A 188 -19.53 4.62 0.32
C GLU A 188 -18.05 4.48 -0.09
N PHE A 189 -17.61 3.23 -0.24
CA PHE A 189 -16.25 2.89 -0.64
C PHE A 189 -16.20 1.57 -1.40
N HIS A 190 -15.17 1.45 -2.23
CA HIS A 190 -14.86 0.30 -3.07
C HIS A 190 -13.36 0.00 -2.97
N LEU A 191 -13.00 -1.27 -3.16
CA LEU A 191 -11.66 -1.78 -2.86
C LEU A 191 -11.00 -2.36 -4.11
N VAL A 192 -9.73 -2.02 -4.29
CA VAL A 192 -8.84 -2.61 -5.29
C VAL A 192 -7.52 -2.98 -4.61
N PHE A 193 -7.25 -4.27 -4.49
CA PHE A 193 -5.94 -4.77 -4.08
C PHE A 193 -4.99 -4.80 -5.27
N ARG A 194 -3.74 -4.39 -5.05
CA ARG A 194 -2.68 -4.27 -6.06
C ARG A 194 -1.42 -4.96 -5.58
N THR A 195 -0.75 -5.71 -6.44
CA THR A 195 0.56 -6.30 -6.14
C THR A 195 1.30 -6.64 -7.42
N PHE A 196 2.63 -6.62 -7.39
CA PHE A 196 3.45 -7.25 -8.42
C PHE A 196 3.60 -8.77 -8.22
N GLY A 197 3.32 -9.25 -7.00
CA GLY A 197 3.59 -10.61 -6.54
C GLY A 197 2.40 -11.58 -6.67
N GLU A 198 2.39 -12.56 -5.77
CA GLU A 198 1.49 -13.71 -5.78
C GLU A 198 0.62 -13.79 -4.51
N ASP A 199 0.56 -12.71 -3.72
CA ASP A 199 -0.08 -12.68 -2.40
C ASP A 199 -1.62 -12.68 -2.45
N ILE A 200 -2.20 -12.42 -3.63
CA ILE A 200 -3.66 -12.28 -3.84
C ILE A 200 -4.48 -13.44 -3.23
N PRO A 201 -4.15 -14.74 -3.42
CA PRO A 201 -4.93 -15.83 -2.84
C PRO A 201 -4.93 -15.82 -1.30
N LYS A 202 -3.79 -15.48 -0.67
CA LYS A 202 -3.68 -15.40 0.78
C LYS A 202 -4.47 -14.22 1.33
N ILE A 203 -4.39 -13.07 0.66
CA ILE A 203 -5.18 -11.87 0.99
C ILE A 203 -6.68 -12.19 0.88
N ALA A 204 -7.12 -12.84 -0.21
CA ALA A 204 -8.50 -13.24 -0.38
C ALA A 204 -9.00 -14.16 0.74
N GLY A 205 -8.17 -15.13 1.16
CA GLY A 205 -8.52 -16.04 2.26
C GLY A 205 -8.81 -15.33 3.58
N GLU A 206 -7.88 -14.49 4.06
CA GLU A 206 -8.09 -13.76 5.32
C GLU A 206 -9.19 -12.70 5.20
N PHE A 207 -9.20 -11.94 4.10
CA PHE A 207 -10.18 -10.88 3.88
C PHE A 207 -11.60 -11.41 3.75
N ASN A 208 -11.81 -12.56 3.08
CA ASN A 208 -13.14 -13.16 2.99
C ASN A 208 -13.61 -13.69 4.34
N ALA A 209 -12.71 -14.29 5.15
CA ALA A 209 -13.06 -14.68 6.52
C ALA A 209 -13.49 -13.46 7.36
N PHE A 210 -12.87 -12.30 7.14
CA PHE A 210 -13.29 -11.03 7.75
C PHE A 210 -14.67 -10.58 7.25
N CYS A 211 -14.93 -10.62 5.94
CA CYS A 211 -16.23 -10.25 5.39
C CYS A 211 -17.37 -11.17 5.86
N GLU A 212 -17.09 -12.44 6.12
CA GLU A 212 -18.07 -13.45 6.57
C GLU A 212 -18.25 -13.47 8.10
N GLY A 213 -17.55 -12.61 8.84
CA GLY A 213 -17.59 -12.57 10.31
C GLY A 213 -16.94 -13.78 10.99
N ALA A 214 -16.20 -14.59 10.23
CA ALA A 214 -15.48 -15.77 10.67
C ALA A 214 -14.03 -15.48 11.09
N HIS A 215 -13.56 -14.24 10.91
CA HIS A 215 -12.19 -13.86 11.27
C HIS A 215 -11.98 -13.88 12.79
N PRO A 216 -10.98 -14.60 13.32
CA PRO A 216 -10.79 -14.78 14.77
C PRO A 216 -10.66 -13.48 15.56
N LEU A 217 -10.10 -12.45 14.94
CA LEU A 217 -9.90 -11.13 15.57
C LEU A 217 -11.07 -10.16 15.40
N TYR A 218 -12.00 -10.45 14.50
CA TYR A 218 -13.14 -9.57 14.18
C TYR A 218 -14.44 -10.39 14.12
N PRO A 219 -14.78 -11.15 15.18
CA PRO A 219 -15.95 -12.01 15.16
C PRO A 219 -17.23 -11.19 14.99
N GLY A 220 -18.11 -11.62 14.09
CA GLY A 220 -19.40 -11.00 13.86
C GLY A 220 -19.39 -9.71 13.02
N VAL A 221 -18.22 -9.25 12.54
CA VAL A 221 -18.16 -8.20 11.51
C VAL A 221 -18.61 -8.81 10.19
N ALA A 222 -19.70 -8.31 9.60
CA ALA A 222 -20.20 -8.80 8.32
C ALA A 222 -20.10 -7.72 7.23
N MET A 223 -19.44 -8.07 6.12
CA MET A 223 -19.32 -7.28 4.89
C MET A 223 -19.54 -8.16 3.64
N ASP A 224 -20.19 -9.30 3.79
CA ASP A 224 -20.54 -10.27 2.74
C ASP A 224 -21.94 -10.01 2.12
N GLY A 225 -22.54 -8.87 2.47
CA GLY A 225 -23.89 -8.48 2.06
C GLY A 225 -25.02 -8.98 2.96
N SER A 226 -24.76 -9.87 3.93
CA SER A 226 -25.78 -10.38 4.86
C SER A 226 -26.37 -9.28 5.76
N ALA A 227 -25.61 -8.22 6.02
CA ALA A 227 -26.02 -7.05 6.81
C ALA A 227 -26.71 -5.94 5.97
N GLY A 228 -27.10 -6.21 4.72
CA GLY A 228 -27.77 -5.26 3.84
C GLY A 228 -26.85 -4.25 3.13
N GLY A 229 -25.53 -4.38 3.29
CA GLY A 229 -24.51 -3.67 2.52
C GLY A 229 -24.10 -4.42 1.24
N PRO A 230 -23.13 -3.90 0.46
CA PRO A 230 -22.55 -4.65 -0.65
C PRO A 230 -21.75 -5.86 -0.17
N ASP A 231 -21.76 -6.94 -0.95
CA ASP A 231 -20.83 -8.07 -0.75
C ASP A 231 -19.42 -7.64 -1.16
N ARG A 232 -18.52 -7.59 -0.19
CA ARG A 232 -17.14 -7.14 -0.38
C ARG A 232 -16.16 -8.29 -0.57
N ARG A 233 -16.61 -9.54 -0.55
CA ARG A 233 -15.70 -10.69 -0.70
C ARG A 233 -14.94 -10.64 -2.03
N LEU A 234 -13.69 -11.06 -1.98
CA LEU A 234 -12.81 -11.22 -3.11
C LEU A 234 -12.91 -12.66 -3.64
N LEU A 235 -13.76 -12.88 -4.64
CA LEU A 235 -14.02 -14.19 -5.24
C LEU A 235 -13.02 -14.43 -6.37
N LEU A 236 -12.03 -15.28 -6.12
CA LEU A 236 -11.02 -15.61 -7.12
C LEU A 236 -11.47 -16.79 -8.01
N PRO A 237 -11.08 -16.78 -9.30
CA PRO A 237 -10.39 -15.69 -10.00
C PRO A 237 -11.35 -14.65 -10.62
N LEU A 238 -12.66 -14.72 -10.35
CA LEU A 238 -13.67 -13.84 -10.95
C LEU A 238 -13.39 -12.34 -10.74
N HIS A 239 -12.84 -11.99 -9.58
CA HIS A 239 -12.54 -10.62 -9.18
C HIS A 239 -11.09 -10.22 -9.45
N SER A 240 -10.33 -11.03 -10.20
CA SER A 240 -8.92 -10.76 -10.47
C SER A 240 -8.63 -10.31 -11.89
N GLY A 241 -7.53 -9.58 -12.04
CA GLY A 241 -7.03 -9.11 -13.31
C GLY A 241 -5.53 -8.89 -13.30
N CYS A 242 -4.96 -8.56 -14.46
CA CYS A 242 -3.54 -8.30 -14.62
C CYS A 242 -3.35 -7.07 -15.50
N PHE A 243 -2.53 -6.12 -15.05
CA PHE A 243 -2.01 -5.09 -15.91
C PHE A 243 -0.98 -5.69 -16.86
N TYR A 244 -0.94 -5.14 -18.05
CA TYR A 244 0.10 -5.36 -19.02
C TYR A 244 0.56 -4.00 -19.57
N ARG A 245 1.85 -3.89 -19.86
CA ARG A 245 2.47 -2.67 -20.38
C ARG A 245 3.43 -3.02 -21.50
N ASP A 246 3.27 -2.31 -22.60
CA ASP A 246 4.14 -2.36 -23.78
C ASP A 246 4.66 -0.97 -24.18
N GLY A 247 4.27 0.08 -23.44
CA GLY A 247 4.74 1.45 -23.66
C GLY A 247 4.72 2.33 -22.41
N PRO A 248 5.49 3.43 -22.42
CA PRO A 248 5.53 4.38 -21.32
C PRO A 248 4.28 5.25 -21.20
N GLY A 249 3.58 5.53 -22.32
CA GLY A 249 2.41 6.41 -22.37
C GLY A 249 1.09 5.74 -21.97
N SER A 250 0.03 6.53 -21.88
CA SER A 250 -1.34 6.09 -21.54
C SER A 250 -1.85 4.96 -22.43
N GLU A 251 -1.50 4.99 -23.71
CA GLU A 251 -1.92 3.98 -24.71
C GLU A 251 -1.23 2.63 -24.50
N GLY A 252 -0.07 2.62 -23.85
CA GLY A 252 0.70 1.41 -23.56
C GLY A 252 0.29 0.72 -22.26
N VAL A 253 -0.87 1.07 -21.70
CA VAL A 253 -1.43 0.47 -20.49
C VAL A 253 -2.62 -0.39 -20.87
N HIS A 254 -2.59 -1.65 -20.42
CA HIS A 254 -3.63 -2.62 -20.71
C HIS A 254 -4.07 -3.34 -19.43
N LEU A 255 -5.32 -3.78 -19.39
CA LEU A 255 -5.87 -4.59 -18.30
C LEU A 255 -6.54 -5.83 -18.87
N THR A 256 -6.13 -7.00 -18.38
CA THR A 256 -6.83 -8.26 -18.63
C THR A 256 -7.66 -8.67 -17.42
N LEU A 257 -8.91 -9.08 -17.64
CA LEU A 257 -9.73 -9.76 -16.63
C LEU A 257 -9.82 -11.25 -16.97
N VAL A 258 -9.83 -12.10 -15.94
CA VAL A 258 -9.77 -13.56 -16.11
C VAL A 258 -11.06 -14.25 -15.66
N ASN A 259 -11.34 -15.42 -16.23
CA ASN A 259 -12.45 -16.29 -15.80
C ASN A 259 -12.01 -17.30 -14.71
N PRO A 260 -12.96 -18.10 -14.16
CA PRO A 260 -12.68 -19.23 -13.28
C PRO A 260 -11.65 -20.26 -13.77
N THR A 261 -11.39 -20.34 -15.08
CA THR A 261 -10.38 -21.24 -15.67
C THR A 261 -9.05 -20.53 -15.99
N HIS A 262 -8.84 -19.32 -15.48
CA HIS A 262 -7.67 -18.45 -15.70
C HIS A 262 -7.43 -18.04 -17.17
N GLN A 263 -8.46 -18.11 -18.01
CA GLN A 263 -8.42 -17.59 -19.37
C GLN A 263 -8.74 -16.10 -19.37
N VAL A 264 -8.05 -15.34 -20.23
CA VAL A 264 -8.34 -13.92 -20.47
C VAL A 264 -9.72 -13.81 -21.13
N LEU A 265 -10.66 -13.18 -20.44
CA LEU A 265 -11.99 -12.89 -20.96
C LEU A 265 -12.05 -11.56 -21.69
N GLU A 266 -11.47 -10.54 -21.04
CA GLU A 266 -11.57 -9.16 -21.46
C GLU A 266 -10.19 -8.56 -21.47
N LEU A 267 -9.89 -7.80 -22.52
CA LEU A 267 -8.68 -7.02 -22.68
C LEU A 267 -9.08 -5.58 -22.96
N HIS A 268 -8.61 -4.67 -22.11
CA HIS A 268 -8.91 -3.25 -22.22
C HIS A 268 -7.62 -2.48 -22.45
N HIS A 269 -7.61 -1.67 -23.50
CA HIS A 269 -6.47 -0.87 -23.92
C HIS A 269 -6.63 0.59 -23.52
N GLY A 270 -5.52 1.23 -23.18
CA GLY A 270 -5.45 2.65 -22.86
C GLY A 270 -5.90 2.95 -21.44
N LEU A 271 -5.15 3.85 -20.78
CA LEU A 271 -5.35 4.22 -19.38
C LEU A 271 -6.79 4.67 -19.07
N GLN A 272 -7.41 5.45 -19.97
CA GLN A 272 -8.78 5.94 -19.78
C GLN A 272 -9.81 4.81 -19.73
N ASN A 273 -9.71 3.83 -20.65
CA ASN A 273 -10.62 2.70 -20.69
C ASN A 273 -10.39 1.77 -19.50
N VAL A 274 -9.12 1.52 -19.16
CA VAL A 274 -8.74 0.76 -17.95
C VAL A 274 -9.33 1.40 -16.69
N SER A 275 -9.23 2.73 -16.55
CA SER A 275 -9.84 3.46 -15.44
C SER A 275 -11.34 3.27 -15.36
N ARG A 276 -12.04 3.40 -16.49
CA ARG A 276 -13.49 3.21 -16.56
C ARG A 276 -13.90 1.80 -16.14
N VAL A 277 -13.21 0.78 -16.66
CA VAL A 277 -13.50 -0.62 -16.34
C VAL A 277 -13.27 -0.93 -14.87
N ILE A 278 -12.17 -0.44 -14.28
CA ILE A 278 -11.91 -0.62 -12.85
C ILE A 278 -13.04 0.00 -12.03
N GLN A 279 -13.44 1.23 -12.34
CA GLN A 279 -14.55 1.89 -11.63
C GLN A 279 -15.88 1.13 -11.80
N GLU A 280 -16.22 0.69 -13.00
CA GLU A 280 -17.44 -0.08 -13.28
C GLU A 280 -17.46 -1.39 -12.50
N ARG A 281 -16.36 -2.14 -12.50
CA ARG A 281 -16.24 -3.42 -11.79
C ARG A 281 -16.19 -3.25 -10.27
N ALA A 282 -15.53 -2.20 -9.79
CA ALA A 282 -15.42 -1.89 -8.37
C ALA A 282 -16.79 -1.58 -7.72
N ARG A 283 -17.78 -1.11 -8.50
CA ARG A 283 -19.14 -0.88 -7.99
C ARG A 283 -19.81 -2.14 -7.46
N THR A 284 -19.55 -3.28 -8.09
CA THR A 284 -20.23 -4.54 -7.79
C THR A 284 -19.35 -5.55 -7.06
N SER A 285 -18.03 -5.32 -7.01
CA SER A 285 -17.08 -6.29 -6.48
C SER A 285 -15.82 -5.62 -5.96
N THR A 286 -15.20 -6.22 -4.93
CA THR A 286 -13.80 -5.93 -4.57
C THR A 286 -12.89 -6.55 -5.62
N LEU A 287 -11.90 -5.82 -6.12
CA LEU A 287 -10.98 -6.29 -7.16
C LEU A 287 -9.59 -6.62 -6.60
N ALA A 288 -8.88 -7.54 -7.25
CA ALA A 288 -7.46 -7.80 -7.03
C ALA A 288 -6.70 -7.83 -8.35
N LEU A 289 -5.86 -6.83 -8.58
CA LEU A 289 -5.18 -6.64 -9.87
C LEU A 289 -3.67 -6.81 -9.68
N ARG A 290 -3.07 -7.70 -10.48
CA ARG A 290 -1.62 -7.88 -10.52
C ARG A 290 -0.97 -6.88 -11.45
N ASP A 291 0.03 -6.16 -10.98
CA ASP A 291 0.83 -5.22 -11.75
C ASP A 291 1.88 -5.91 -12.63
N HIS A 292 2.33 -5.24 -13.70
CA HIS A 292 3.20 -5.83 -14.71
C HIS A 292 4.68 -5.82 -14.30
N TYR A 293 5.09 -6.74 -13.42
CA TYR A 293 6.47 -6.83 -12.91
C TYR A 293 7.54 -6.96 -14.02
N PRO A 294 7.36 -7.80 -15.07
CA PRO A 294 8.33 -7.89 -16.17
C PRO A 294 8.64 -6.54 -16.82
N TRP A 295 7.64 -5.68 -17.00
CA TRP A 295 7.85 -4.34 -17.54
C TRP A 295 8.63 -3.46 -16.56
N TRP A 296 8.19 -3.38 -15.30
CA TRP A 296 8.87 -2.58 -14.28
C TRP A 296 10.34 -2.97 -14.13
N ARG A 297 10.62 -4.29 -14.09
CA ARG A 297 11.99 -4.83 -14.05
C ARG A 297 12.80 -4.48 -15.30
N ALA A 298 12.21 -4.59 -16.50
CA ALA A 298 12.89 -4.26 -17.75
C ALA A 298 13.28 -2.77 -17.84
N GLN A 299 12.53 -1.90 -17.14
CA GLN A 299 12.83 -0.47 -17.01
C GLN A 299 13.74 -0.15 -15.81
N GLY A 300 14.40 -1.16 -15.22
CA GLY A 300 15.31 -0.98 -14.10
C GLY A 300 14.62 -0.68 -12.77
N GLU A 301 13.37 -1.11 -12.62
CA GLU A 301 12.56 -0.87 -11.42
C GLU A 301 12.38 0.62 -11.11
N SER A 302 12.34 1.46 -12.15
CA SER A 302 12.23 2.91 -12.00
C SER A 302 10.85 3.33 -11.49
N ASP A 303 10.79 4.45 -10.77
CA ASP A 303 9.52 4.98 -10.24
C ASP A 303 8.53 5.32 -11.37
N GLN A 304 9.02 5.84 -12.49
CA GLN A 304 8.19 6.16 -13.67
C GLN A 304 7.59 4.94 -14.38
N SER A 305 8.06 3.73 -14.07
CA SER A 305 7.64 2.50 -14.72
C SER A 305 6.92 1.52 -13.78
N GLY A 306 6.76 1.91 -12.51
CA GLY A 306 6.09 1.15 -11.46
C GLY A 306 4.58 1.06 -11.66
N LYS A 307 3.84 1.10 -10.55
CA LYS A 307 2.39 0.89 -10.57
C LYS A 307 1.68 2.04 -11.26
N VAL A 308 0.75 1.67 -12.14
CA VAL A 308 -0.03 2.66 -12.88
C VAL A 308 -1.04 3.31 -11.93
N LEU A 309 -0.91 4.64 -11.76
CA LEU A 309 -1.92 5.46 -11.10
C LEU A 309 -3.11 5.68 -12.02
N VAL A 310 -4.17 4.92 -11.79
CA VAL A 310 -5.39 4.96 -12.61
C VAL A 310 -6.32 6.05 -12.08
N VAL A 311 -6.01 7.29 -12.43
CA VAL A 311 -6.85 8.45 -12.11
C VAL A 311 -7.68 8.79 -13.35
N GLY A 312 -9.00 8.80 -13.21
CA GLY A 312 -9.88 9.26 -14.29
C GLY A 312 -9.56 10.71 -14.63
N GLN A 313 -9.22 10.99 -15.89
CA GLN A 313 -9.18 12.37 -16.35
C GLN A 313 -10.62 12.89 -16.33
N GLY A 314 -10.89 13.93 -15.53
CA GLY A 314 -12.04 14.78 -15.78
C GLY A 314 -11.99 15.30 -17.22
N PRO A 315 -13.11 15.79 -17.79
CA PRO A 315 -13.14 16.26 -19.17
C PRO A 315 -11.97 17.23 -19.42
N THR A 316 -11.09 16.88 -20.35
CA THR A 316 -9.94 17.71 -20.75
C THR A 316 -10.45 18.99 -21.40
N PRO A 317 -9.92 20.18 -21.06
CA PRO A 317 -10.39 21.46 -21.60
C PRO A 317 -9.94 21.72 -23.05
N ALA A 318 -9.61 20.69 -23.84
CA ALA A 318 -8.92 20.83 -25.12
C ALA A 318 -9.82 20.77 -26.36
N SER A 319 -11.14 20.88 -26.23
CA SER A 319 -12.02 21.07 -27.38
C SER A 319 -12.69 22.44 -27.33
N PRO A 320 -12.68 23.23 -28.43
CA PRO A 320 -13.43 24.49 -28.52
C PRO A 320 -14.95 24.28 -28.57
N THR A 321 -15.41 23.03 -28.59
CA THR A 321 -16.82 22.69 -28.34
C THR A 321 -17.07 22.62 -26.84
N PRO A 322 -18.12 23.27 -26.30
CA PRO A 322 -18.51 23.08 -24.91
C PRO A 322 -18.65 21.58 -24.64
N PRO A 323 -18.07 21.04 -23.55
CA PRO A 323 -18.21 19.64 -23.23
C PRO A 323 -19.71 19.34 -23.13
N SER A 324 -20.16 18.29 -23.82
CA SER A 324 -21.47 17.72 -23.57
C SER A 324 -21.59 17.53 -22.05
N PRO A 325 -22.73 17.91 -21.43
CA PRO A 325 -22.91 17.66 -20.01
C PRO A 325 -22.58 16.19 -19.74
N PRO A 326 -21.83 15.88 -18.65
CA PRO A 326 -21.57 14.51 -18.29
C PRO A 326 -22.90 13.76 -18.29
N ALA A 327 -22.94 12.59 -18.92
CA ALA A 327 -24.15 11.78 -18.96
C ALA A 327 -24.72 11.71 -17.53
N ALA A 328 -26.01 11.99 -17.38
CA ALA A 328 -26.68 11.97 -16.09
C ALA A 328 -26.35 10.65 -15.37
N GLY A 329 -25.58 10.70 -14.28
CA GLY A 329 -25.06 9.52 -13.58
C GLY A 329 -23.53 9.36 -13.50
N SER A 330 -22.74 10.27 -14.09
CA SER A 330 -21.28 10.31 -13.87
C SER A 330 -20.96 10.84 -12.45
N GLU A 331 -21.16 10.03 -11.43
CA GLU A 331 -20.61 10.32 -10.11
C GLU A 331 -19.09 10.40 -10.18
N ALA A 332 -18.54 11.57 -9.84
CA ALA A 332 -17.10 11.75 -9.74
C ALA A 332 -16.59 10.93 -8.56
N TRP A 333 -15.74 9.93 -8.81
CA TRP A 333 -15.11 9.12 -7.78
C TRP A 333 -14.00 9.89 -7.08
N ARG A 334 -13.82 9.66 -5.78
CA ARG A 334 -12.60 10.05 -5.06
C ARG A 334 -11.68 8.84 -4.97
N THR A 335 -10.65 8.83 -5.80
CA THR A 335 -9.66 7.73 -5.83
C THR A 335 -8.55 8.02 -4.83
N VAL A 336 -8.24 7.04 -3.99
CA VAL A 336 -7.16 7.11 -2.98
C VAL A 336 -6.23 5.93 -3.22
N PHE A 337 -4.92 6.18 -3.22
CA PHE A 337 -3.89 5.15 -3.34
C PHE A 337 -3.15 5.04 -2.01
N PHE A 338 -3.08 3.84 -1.47
CA PHE A 338 -2.27 3.46 -0.33
C PHE A 338 -1.10 2.65 -0.87
N ASP A 339 0.08 3.25 -0.85
CA ASP A 339 1.31 2.67 -1.39
C ASP A 339 2.45 3.06 -0.46
N ASP A 340 3.40 2.15 -0.23
CA ASP A 340 4.58 2.40 0.59
C ASP A 340 5.62 3.24 -0.17
N ASN A 341 5.57 3.25 -1.51
CA ASN A 341 6.49 3.97 -2.38
C ASN A 341 6.01 5.38 -2.77
N VAL A 342 5.09 6.00 -2.00
CA VAL A 342 4.83 7.44 -2.14
C VAL A 342 5.96 8.24 -1.48
N GLU A 343 7.18 8.08 -1.99
CA GLU A 343 8.34 8.83 -1.57
C GLU A 343 8.20 10.29 -2.02
N ARG A 344 8.62 11.23 -1.15
CA ARG A 344 8.44 12.69 -1.32
C ARG A 344 8.98 13.27 -2.64
N ARG A 345 9.87 12.56 -3.33
CA ARG A 345 10.48 12.99 -4.60
C ARG A 345 10.25 12.01 -5.76
N ARG A 346 9.58 10.88 -5.50
CA ARG A 346 9.48 9.72 -6.40
C ARG A 346 8.09 9.09 -6.40
N ALA A 347 7.05 9.87 -6.08
CA ALA A 347 5.68 9.41 -6.26
C ALA A 347 5.46 9.04 -7.74
N HIS A 348 4.91 7.83 -7.97
CA HIS A 348 4.62 7.23 -9.27
C HIS A 348 3.84 8.13 -10.24
#